data_AF-A0A267A1Y0-F1
#
_entry.id   AF-A0A267A1Y0-F1
#
_cell.length_a   1.000
_cell.length_b   1.000
_cell.length_c   1.000
_cell.angle_alpha   90.00
_cell.angle_beta   90.00
_cell.angle_gamma   90.00
#
_symmetry.space_group_name_H-M   'P 1'
#
loop_
_entity.id
_entity.type
_entity.pdbx_description
1 polymer ?
#
loop_
_entity_poly.entity_id
_entity_poly.type
_entity_poly.pdbx_seq_one_letter_code
_entity_poly.pdbx_strand_id
1 'polypeptide(L)'
;MNTYGERLKYERLRLELTQAQLADAGGVGRHAQSCYERDITQPRADYLAAITLLGIDVLFIITGKRTLHIGTPPISEDIRCD
;
A
#
# COMPACT_ATOMS: atom_id res chain seq x y z
N MET A 1 14.17 -8.32 -2.92
CA MET A 1 12.73 -8.00 -3.06
C MET A 1 12.22 -8.60 -4.35
N ASN A 2 11.96 -9.90 -4.32
CA ASN A 2 11.48 -10.68 -5.45
C ASN A 2 10.04 -11.16 -5.26
N THR A 3 9.55 -11.31 -4.03
CA THR A 3 8.19 -11.83 -3.77
C THR A 3 7.16 -10.75 -3.48
N TYR A 4 5.88 -11.14 -3.50
CA TYR A 4 4.76 -10.27 -3.17
C TYR A 4 4.85 -9.80 -1.72
N GLY A 5 5.05 -10.73 -0.79
CA GLY A 5 5.16 -10.48 0.64
C GLY A 5 6.33 -9.58 1.00
N GLU A 6 7.47 -9.75 0.33
CA GLU A 6 8.62 -8.86 0.49
C GLU A 6 8.30 -7.42 0.06
N ARG A 7 7.58 -7.22 -1.04
CA ARG A 7 7.18 -5.87 -1.51
C ARG A 7 6.13 -5.24 -0.61
N LEU A 8 5.17 -6.02 -0.11
CA LEU A 8 4.20 -5.55 0.89
C LEU A 8 4.90 -5.10 2.18
N LYS A 9 5.85 -5.91 2.67
CA LYS A 9 6.67 -5.58 3.84
C LYS A 9 7.51 -4.34 3.61
N TYR A 10 8.08 -4.18 2.40
CA TYR A 10 8.84 -2.99 2.03
C TYR A 10 8.01 -1.72 2.18
N GLU A 11 6.84 -1.68 1.54
CA GLU A 11 5.98 -0.51 1.54
C GLU A 11 5.46 -0.19 2.94
N ARG A 12 5.14 -1.23 3.74
CA ARG A 12 4.79 -1.04 5.15
C ARG A 12 5.92 -0.36 5.92
N LEU A 13 7.16 -0.86 5.78
CA LEU A 13 8.32 -0.33 6.49
C LEU A 13 8.71 1.06 5.99
N ARG A 14 8.52 1.35 4.69
CA ARG A 14 8.73 2.68 4.09
C ARG A 14 7.86 3.74 4.76
N LEU A 15 6.65 3.37 5.18
CA LEU A 15 5.70 4.23 5.89
C LEU A 15 5.81 4.11 7.43
N GLU A 16 6.83 3.41 7.94
CA GLU A 16 7.07 3.21 9.38
C GLU A 16 5.90 2.56 10.14
N LEU A 17 5.07 1.80 9.44
CA LEU A 17 3.91 1.14 10.04
C LEU A 17 4.30 -0.21 10.67
N THR A 18 3.70 -0.53 11.82
CA THR A 18 3.75 -1.89 12.39
C THR A 18 2.83 -2.84 11.63
N GLN A 19 3.03 -4.16 11.78
CA GLN A 19 2.12 -5.15 11.20
C GLN A 19 0.68 -5.01 11.73
N ALA A 20 0.49 -4.60 12.98
CA ALA A 20 -0.84 -4.40 13.55
C ALA A 20 -1.54 -3.21 12.88
N GLN A 21 -0.87 -2.06 12.78
CA GLN A 21 -1.43 -0.87 12.15
C GLN A 21 -1.86 -1.10 10.68
N LEU A 22 -1.03 -1.79 9.89
CA LEU A 22 -1.39 -2.09 8.51
C LEU A 22 -2.50 -3.15 8.41
N ALA A 23 -2.53 -4.12 9.33
CA ALA A 23 -3.61 -5.11 9.41
C ALA A 23 -4.95 -4.44 9.71
N ASP A 24 -4.97 -3.55 10.72
CA ASP A 24 -6.16 -2.84 11.16
C ASP A 24 -6.73 -1.96 10.03
N ALA A 25 -5.86 -1.25 9.30
CA ALA A 25 -6.27 -0.47 8.14
C ALA A 25 -6.84 -1.34 7.00
N GLY A 26 -6.30 -2.56 6.84
CA GLY A 26 -6.80 -3.54 5.89
C GLY A 26 -8.03 -4.33 6.37
N GLY A 27 -8.55 -4.06 7.58
CA GLY A 27 -9.69 -4.79 8.14
C GLY A 27 -9.40 -6.25 8.49
N VAL A 28 -8.14 -6.60 8.72
CA VAL A 28 -7.68 -7.98 9.02
C VAL A 28 -6.91 -8.03 10.33
N GLY A 29 -6.72 -9.23 10.89
CA GLY A 29 -5.88 -9.41 12.08
C GLY A 29 -4.38 -9.40 11.77
N ARG A 30 -3.55 -9.01 12.75
CA ARG A 30 -2.06 -9.02 12.66
C ARG A 30 -1.48 -10.34 12.14
N HIS A 31 -2.09 -11.48 12.48
CA HIS A 31 -1.66 -12.79 11.98
C HIS A 31 -1.79 -12.88 10.45
N ALA A 32 -2.89 -12.39 9.87
CA ALA A 32 -3.10 -12.37 8.43
C ALA A 32 -2.03 -11.50 7.74
N GLN A 33 -1.72 -10.32 8.29
CA GLN A 33 -0.62 -9.47 7.80
C GLN A 33 0.72 -10.22 7.77
N SER A 34 1.04 -10.94 8.84
CA SER A 34 2.27 -11.75 8.91
C SER A 34 2.29 -12.86 7.84
N CYS A 35 1.16 -13.52 7.60
CA CYS A 35 1.02 -14.51 6.53
C CYS A 35 1.23 -13.90 5.15
N TYR A 36 0.67 -12.70 4.89
CA TYR A 36 0.83 -11.99 3.62
C TYR A 36 2.30 -11.61 3.38
N GLU A 37 2.98 -11.08 4.38
CA GLU A 37 4.41 -10.69 4.29
C GLU A 37 5.37 -11.88 4.13
N ARG A 38 4.88 -13.09 4.40
CA ARG A 38 5.62 -14.35 4.26
C ARG A 38 5.18 -15.18 3.04
N ASP A 39 4.33 -14.62 2.18
CA ASP A 39 3.77 -15.28 1.00
C ASP A 39 2.99 -16.58 1.32
N ILE A 40 2.48 -16.75 2.55
CA ILE A 40 1.71 -17.94 2.96
C ILE A 40 0.28 -17.87 2.40
N THR A 41 -0.31 -16.68 2.43
CA THR A 41 -1.62 -16.39 1.86
C THR A 41 -1.54 -15.08 1.09
N GLN A 42 -2.50 -14.86 0.18
CA GLN A 42 -2.61 -13.59 -0.53
C GLN A 42 -3.79 -12.79 0.00
N PRO A 43 -3.63 -11.46 0.17
CA PRO A 43 -4.74 -10.61 0.55
C PRO A 43 -5.76 -10.50 -0.58
N ARG A 44 -7.00 -10.19 -0.20
CA ARG A 44 -8.08 -9.93 -1.16
C ARG A 44 -8.04 -8.47 -1.64
N ALA A 45 -8.78 -8.19 -2.71
CA ALA A 45 -8.77 -6.88 -3.35
C ALA A 45 -9.29 -5.74 -2.45
N ASP A 46 -10.22 -6.02 -1.55
CA ASP A 46 -10.74 -5.10 -0.53
C ASP A 46 -9.64 -4.65 0.44
N TYR A 47 -8.82 -5.58 0.94
CA TYR A 47 -7.64 -5.24 1.74
C TYR A 47 -6.69 -4.32 0.96
N LEU A 48 -6.43 -4.59 -0.33
CA LEU A 48 -5.54 -3.77 -1.15
C LEU A 48 -6.08 -2.37 -1.41
N ALA A 49 -7.38 -2.27 -1.67
CA ALA A 49 -8.06 -0.99 -1.81
C ALA A 49 -7.94 -0.16 -0.52
N ALA A 50 -8.13 -0.78 0.64
CA ALA A 50 -8.04 -0.11 1.94
C ALA A 50 -6.63 0.43 2.23
N ILE A 51 -5.58 -0.38 2.05
CA ILE A 51 -4.21 0.05 2.37
C ILE A 51 -3.66 1.10 1.38
N THR A 52 -4.22 1.19 0.17
CA THR A 52 -3.86 2.24 -0.80
C THR A 52 -4.10 3.64 -0.21
N LEU A 53 -5.11 3.79 0.65
CA LEU A 53 -5.44 5.05 1.33
C LEU A 53 -4.36 5.51 2.31
N LEU A 54 -3.49 4.60 2.76
CA LEU A 54 -2.32 4.94 3.58
C LEU A 54 -1.10 5.39 2.76
N GLY A 55 -1.21 5.42 1.43
CA GLY A 55 -0.11 5.74 0.53
C GLY A 55 0.78 4.53 0.20
N ILE A 56 0.33 3.31 0.45
CA ILE A 56 0.99 2.08 -0.01
C ILE A 56 0.90 2.00 -1.54
N ASP A 57 2.03 1.78 -2.23
CA ASP A 57 2.07 1.54 -3.68
C ASP A 57 1.65 0.09 -4.00
N VAL A 58 0.34 -0.13 -4.12
CA VAL A 58 -0.23 -1.46 -4.44
C VAL A 58 0.20 -1.94 -5.83
N LEU A 59 0.41 -1.04 -6.79
CA LEU A 59 0.88 -1.43 -8.13
C LEU A 59 2.29 -2.00 -8.05
N PHE A 60 3.18 -1.39 -7.25
CA PHE A 60 4.50 -1.95 -6.96
C PHE A 60 4.40 -3.32 -6.28
N ILE A 61 3.52 -3.48 -5.29
CA ILE A 61 3.34 -4.77 -4.60
C ILE A 61 2.96 -5.87 -5.60
N ILE A 62 2.03 -5.61 -6.51
CA ILE A 62 1.56 -6.61 -7.47
C ILE A 62 2.60 -6.86 -8.58
N THR A 63 3.16 -5.79 -9.16
CA THR A 63 3.93 -5.87 -10.42
C THR A 63 5.45 -5.89 -10.23
N GLY A 64 5.94 -5.48 -9.06
CA GLY A 64 7.36 -5.24 -8.81
C GLY A 64 7.93 -4.00 -9.49
N LYS A 65 7.14 -3.28 -10.29
CA LYS A 65 7.54 -2.02 -10.92
C LYS A 65 7.14 -0.87 -10.02
N ARG A 66 8.11 -0.03 -9.63
CA ARG A 66 7.81 1.17 -8.84
C ARG A 66 6.94 2.10 -9.67
N THR A 67 5.86 2.58 -9.06
CA THR A 67 5.09 3.67 -9.66
C THR A 67 5.85 4.96 -9.39
N LEU A 68 6.06 5.78 -10.42
CA LEU A 68 6.42 7.18 -10.20
C LEU A 68 5.19 7.85 -9.60
N HIS A 69 5.13 7.94 -8.27
CA HIS A 69 4.15 8.78 -7.60
C HIS A 69 4.59 10.23 -7.84
N ILE A 70 4.26 10.77 -9.01
CA ILE A 70 4.24 12.21 -9.24
C ILE A 70 3.16 12.69 -8.29
N GLY A 71 3.58 13.20 -7.12
CA GLY A 71 2.66 13.79 -6.16
C GLY A 71 1.76 14.74 -6.92
N THR A 72 0.44 14.59 -6.74
CA THR A 72 -0.57 15.40 -7.42
C THR A 72 -0.05 16.84 -7.50
N PRO A 73 0.21 17.37 -8.70
CA PRO A 73 0.59 18.78 -8.80
C PRO A 73 -0.53 19.55 -8.10
N PRO A 74 -0.19 20.56 -7.26
CA PRO A 74 -1.22 21.33 -6.59
C PRO A 74 -2.22 21.75 -7.66
N ILE A 75 -3.50 21.43 -7.45
CA ILE A 75 -4.56 22.01 -8.25
C ILE A 75 -4.43 23.50 -7.99
N SER A 76 -3.78 24.22 -8.90
CA SER A 76 -3.87 25.67 -8.95
C SER A 76 -5.34 25.96 -9.22
N GLU A 77 -6.07 26.36 -8.19
CA GLU A 77 -7.38 27.01 -8.31
C GLU A 77 -7.21 28.39 -8.98
N ASP A 78 -6.67 28.41 -10.20
CA ASP A 78 -6.57 29.59 -11.04
C ASP A 78 -7.46 29.42 -12.26
N ILE A 79 -8.77 29.24 -12.01
CA ILE A 79 -9.79 29.61 -12.99
C ILE A 79 -10.91 30.34 -12.26
N ARG A 80 -10.62 31.56 -11.82
CA ARG A 80 -11.58 32.66 -11.94
C ARG A 80 -11.10 33.55 -13.08
N CYS A 81 -11.56 33.24 -14.29
CA CYS A 81 -11.67 34.20 -15.36
C CYS A 81 -13.15 34.60 -15.42
N ASP A 82 -13.38 35.88 -15.15
CA ASP A 82 -14.57 36.71 -15.37
C ASP A 82 -15.90 36.34 -14.66
#